data_AF-A0A849B0C4-F1
#
_entry.id   AF-A0A849B0C4-F1
#
_cell.length_a   1.000
_cell.length_b   1.000
_cell.length_c   1.000
_cell.angle_alpha   90.00
_cell.angle_beta   90.00
_cell.angle_gamma   90.00
#
_symmetry.space_group_name_H-M   'P 1'
#
loop_
_entity.id
_entity.type
_entity.pdbx_description
1 polymer ?
#
loop_
_entity_poly.entity_id
_entity_poly.type
_entity_poly.pdbx_seq_one_letter_code
_entity_poly.pdbx_strand_id
1 'polypeptide(L)'
;MARHHKRTKSRRPRRQEARRILVVTEGRATEPQYVERLNSHLRSRNVTASVRTVGVGKDPLRVVQKCIEIREKEAAKQKGFDSSVCLVDVDEHASLP
;
A
#
# COMPACT_ATOMS: atom_id res chain seq x y z
N MET A 1 56.90 -5.21 16.26
CA MET A 1 55.79 -6.09 15.82
C MET A 1 54.46 -5.39 16.13
N ALA A 2 53.95 -4.54 15.22
CA ALA A 2 52.74 -3.75 15.46
C ALA A 2 51.47 -4.53 15.06
N ARG A 3 50.61 -4.83 16.04
CA ARG A 3 49.33 -5.54 15.84
C ARG A 3 48.34 -4.64 15.08
N HIS A 4 48.15 -4.95 13.80
CA HIS A 4 47.05 -4.40 13.00
C HIS A 4 45.71 -4.91 13.56
N HIS A 5 45.01 -4.06 14.30
CA HIS A 5 43.61 -4.29 14.65
C HIS A 5 42.75 -4.07 13.40
N LYS A 6 42.36 -5.16 12.73
CA LYS A 6 41.37 -5.13 11.65
C LYS A 6 40.05 -4.59 12.24
N ARG A 7 39.72 -3.32 11.95
CA ARG A 7 38.39 -2.75 12.20
C ARG A 7 37.38 -3.60 11.45
N THR A 8 36.61 -4.41 12.18
CA THR A 8 35.45 -5.10 11.65
C THR A 8 34.44 -4.03 11.23
N LYS A 9 34.20 -3.88 9.93
CA LYS A 9 33.15 -3.01 9.42
C LYS A 9 31.82 -3.53 9.97
N SER A 10 31.26 -2.81 10.95
CA SER A 10 29.88 -3.02 11.41
C SER A 10 28.95 -3.06 10.20
N ARG A 11 28.26 -4.18 10.00
CA ARG A 11 27.28 -4.36 8.92
C ARG A 11 26.16 -3.35 9.18
N ARG A 12 26.05 -2.33 8.33
CA ARG A 12 24.93 -1.39 8.37
C ARG A 12 23.61 -2.18 8.40
N PRO A 13 22.66 -1.80 9.27
CA PRO A 13 21.37 -2.47 9.31
C PRO A 13 20.73 -2.44 7.93
N ARG A 14 20.38 -3.62 7.41
CA ARG A 14 19.73 -3.75 6.11
C ARG A 14 18.30 -3.25 6.29
N ARG A 15 17.99 -2.08 5.72
CA ARG A 15 16.64 -1.51 5.75
C ARG A 15 15.68 -2.55 5.17
N GLN A 16 14.67 -2.95 5.92
CA GLN A 16 13.59 -3.77 5.36
C GLN A 16 12.88 -2.95 4.28
N GLU A 17 12.64 -3.56 3.13
CA GLU A 17 11.89 -2.93 2.06
C GLU A 17 10.44 -2.70 2.50
N ALA A 18 9.87 -1.57 2.08
CA ALA A 18 8.50 -1.24 2.41
C ALA A 18 7.55 -2.24 1.76
N ARG A 19 6.61 -2.79 2.52
CA ARG A 19 5.52 -3.59 1.94
C ARG A 19 4.71 -2.72 1.00
N ARG A 20 4.55 -3.14 -0.24
CA ARG A 20 3.81 -2.43 -1.29
C ARG A 20 2.38 -2.93 -1.32
N ILE A 21 1.44 -2.04 -1.04
CA ILE A 21 0.02 -2.36 -0.95
C ILE A 21 -0.72 -1.53 -2.00
N LEU A 22 -1.51 -2.22 -2.83
CA LEU A 22 -2.47 -1.58 -3.73
C LEU A 22 -3.82 -1.51 -3.02
N VAL A 23 -4.42 -0.33 -2.97
CA VAL A 23 -5.80 -0.13 -2.51
C VAL A 23 -6.59 0.51 -3.64
N VAL A 24 -7.65 -0.16 -4.07
CA VAL A 24 -8.59 0.36 -5.07
C VAL A 24 -9.92 0.59 -4.39
N THR A 25 -10.51 1.76 -4.59
CA THR A 25 -11.70 2.20 -3.88
C THR A 25 -12.85 2.46 -4.85
N GLU A 26 -14.07 2.19 -4.40
CA GLU A 26 -15.29 2.48 -5.15
C GLU A 26 -15.47 3.98 -5.31
N GLY A 27 -15.45 4.73 -4.22
CA GLY A 27 -15.48 6.18 -4.18
C GLY A 27 -14.20 6.83 -4.72
N ARG A 28 -14.31 8.08 -5.18
CA ARG A 28 -13.19 8.87 -5.71
C ARG A 28 -12.62 9.91 -4.75
N ALA A 29 -13.32 10.20 -3.66
CA ALA A 29 -12.94 11.25 -2.72
C ALA A 29 -12.75 10.69 -1.31
N THR A 30 -13.84 10.22 -0.69
CA THR A 30 -13.88 9.88 0.73
C THR A 30 -12.97 8.71 1.09
N GLU A 31 -13.16 7.54 0.48
CA GLU A 31 -12.34 6.36 0.79
C GLU A 31 -10.85 6.57 0.44
N PRO A 32 -10.48 7.17 -0.72
CA PRO A 32 -9.09 7.51 -0.97
C PRO A 32 -8.46 8.37 0.12
N GLN A 33 -9.18 9.40 0.59
CA GLN A 33 -8.72 10.28 1.65
C GLN A 33 -8.53 9.54 2.98
N TYR A 34 -9.42 8.58 3.32
CA TYR A 34 -9.26 7.76 4.52
C TYR A 34 -7.98 6.92 4.46
N VAL A 35 -7.74 6.25 3.33
CA VAL A 35 -6.54 5.42 3.13
C VAL A 35 -5.27 6.27 3.16
N GLU A 36 -5.28 7.46 2.56
CA GLU A 36 -4.14 8.38 2.58
C GLU A 36 -3.83 8.89 3.99
N ARG A 37 -4.85 9.27 4.76
CA ARG A 37 -4.69 9.68 6.17
C ARG A 37 -4.16 8.54 7.03
N LEU A 38 -4.68 7.32 6.85
CA LEU A 38 -4.18 6.13 7.53
C LEU A 38 -2.70 5.86 7.19
N ASN A 39 -2.34 5.91 5.90
CA ASN A 39 -0.96 5.73 5.46
C ASN A 39 -0.02 6.81 6.05
N SER A 40 -0.46 8.06 6.12
CA SER A 40 0.28 9.14 6.79
C SER A 40 0.51 8.84 8.27
N HIS A 41 -0.53 8.39 8.98
CA HIS A 41 -0.45 8.00 10.38
C HIS A 41 0.46 6.79 10.63
N LEU A 42 0.45 5.79 9.74
CA LEU A 42 1.33 4.63 9.84
C LEU A 42 2.79 5.00 9.61
N ARG A 43 3.07 5.89 8.65
CA ARG A 43 4.42 6.41 8.39
C ARG A 43 4.98 7.16 9.59
N SER A 44 4.17 7.96 10.30
CA SER A 44 4.62 8.65 11.52
C SER A 44 4.95 7.70 12.67
N ARG A 45 4.43 6.46 12.64
CA ARG A 45 4.74 5.38 13.58
C ARG A 45 5.85 4.43 13.10
N ASN A 46 6.66 4.84 12.11
CA ASN A 46 7.74 4.03 11.53
C ASN A 46 7.28 2.70 10.89
N VAL A 47 5.99 2.54 10.56
CA VAL A 47 5.51 1.39 9.80
C VAL A 47 5.93 1.56 8.34
N THR A 48 6.63 0.56 7.80
CA THR A 48 7.20 0.64 6.46
C THR A 48 6.22 0.04 5.44
N ALA A 49 5.25 0.85 5.01
CA ALA A 49 4.29 0.50 3.96
C ALA A 49 4.21 1.58 2.87
N SER A 50 4.11 1.15 1.61
CA SER A 50 3.87 2.00 0.45
C SER A 50 2.50 1.69 -0.10
N VAL A 51 1.54 2.56 0.18
CA VAL A 51 0.15 2.42 -0.28
C VAL A 51 -0.06 3.23 -1.55
N ARG A 52 -0.58 2.60 -2.59
CA ARG A 52 -1.10 3.28 -3.79
C ARG A 52 -2.62 3.20 -3.78
N THR A 53 -3.27 4.35 -3.82
CA THR A 53 -4.73 4.45 -3.79
C THR A 53 -5.28 4.83 -5.17
N VAL A 54 -6.38 4.20 -5.59
CA VAL A 54 -7.05 4.47 -6.87
C VAL A 54 -8.56 4.48 -6.68
N GLY A 55 -9.19 5.65 -6.83
CA GLY A 55 -10.64 5.77 -6.83
C GLY A 55 -11.25 5.55 -8.22
N VAL A 56 -12.16 4.60 -8.35
CA VAL A 56 -12.75 4.20 -9.64
C VAL A 56 -14.04 4.98 -9.93
N GLY A 57 -14.86 5.25 -8.91
CA GLY A 57 -16.18 5.89 -9.02
C GLY A 57 -17.20 5.05 -9.77
N LYS A 58 -17.18 3.73 -9.60
CA LYS A 58 -18.02 2.77 -10.33
C LYS A 58 -18.30 1.53 -9.47
N ASP A 59 -19.26 0.73 -9.93
CA ASP A 59 -19.70 -0.55 -9.36
C ASP A 59 -18.58 -1.48 -8.81
N PRO A 60 -18.88 -2.32 -7.80
CA PRO A 60 -17.93 -3.23 -7.17
C PRO A 60 -17.13 -4.10 -8.15
N LEU A 61 -17.76 -4.57 -9.22
CA LEU A 61 -17.12 -5.43 -10.20
C LEU A 61 -15.99 -4.69 -10.91
N ARG A 62 -16.21 -3.44 -11.30
CA ARG A 62 -15.18 -2.61 -11.94
C ARG A 62 -14.04 -2.25 -10.99
N VAL A 63 -14.29 -2.11 -9.68
CA VAL A 63 -13.22 -1.95 -8.67
C VAL A 63 -12.29 -3.16 -8.70
N VAL A 64 -12.86 -4.37 -8.67
CA VAL A 64 -12.08 -5.63 -8.72
C VAL A 64 -11.32 -5.76 -10.04
N GLN A 65 -11.97 -5.55 -11.18
CA GLN A 65 -11.32 -5.59 -12.49
C GLN A 65 -10.15 -4.62 -12.56
N LYS A 66 -10.32 -3.39 -12.05
CA LYS A 66 -9.26 -2.38 -12.04
C LYS A 66 -8.11 -2.78 -11.13
N CYS A 67 -8.40 -3.41 -10.00
CA CYS A 67 -7.39 -3.94 -9.09
C CYS A 67 -6.53 -5.01 -9.77
N ILE A 68 -7.16 -5.95 -10.48
CA ILE A 68 -6.45 -7.00 -11.24
C ILE A 68 -5.56 -6.38 -12.33
N GLU A 69 -6.11 -5.48 -13.15
CA GLU A 69 -5.39 -4.79 -14.22
C GLU A 69 -4.12 -4.10 -13.70
N ILE A 70 -4.23 -3.34 -12.60
CA ILE A 70 -3.10 -2.61 -12.02
C ILE A 70 -2.08 -3.59 -11.42
N ARG A 71 -2.53 -4.62 -10.72
CA ARG A 71 -1.66 -5.63 -10.10
C ARG A 71 -0.81 -6.33 -11.17
N GLU A 72 -1.42 -6.79 -12.24
CA GLU A 72 -0.74 -7.48 -13.33
C GLU A 72 0.22 -6.56 -14.09
N LYS A 73 -0.22 -5.34 -14.39
CA LYS A 73 0.61 -4.33 -15.07
C LYS A 73 1.88 -3.98 -14.28
N GLU A 74 1.79 -3.92 -12.95
CA GLU A 74 2.94 -3.61 -12.11
C GLU A 74 3.81 -4.86 -11.86
N ALA A 75 3.21 -6.05 -11.77
CA ALA A 75 3.96 -7.31 -11.72
C ALA A 75 4.83 -7.52 -12.97
N ALA A 76 4.30 -7.23 -14.17
CA ALA A 76 5.04 -7.31 -15.43
C ALA A 76 6.27 -6.37 -15.48
N LYS A 77 6.26 -5.28 -14.69
CA LYS A 77 7.38 -4.33 -14.58
C LYS A 77 8.36 -4.67 -13.45
N GLN A 78 8.27 -5.87 -12.87
CA GLN A 78 9.01 -6.25 -11.65
C GLN A 78 8.75 -5.30 -10.47
N LYS A 79 7.57 -4.68 -10.47
CA LYS A 79 7.12 -3.71 -9.45
C LYS A 79 5.81 -4.19 -8.83
N GLY A 80 5.64 -5.50 -8.65
CA GLY A 80 4.46 -6.10 -8.04
C GLY A 80 4.16 -5.54 -6.64
N PHE A 81 2.91 -5.69 -6.24
CA PHE A 81 2.44 -5.40 -4.89
C PHE A 81 2.50 -6.68 -4.05
N ASP A 82 2.84 -6.56 -2.77
CA ASP A 82 2.79 -7.65 -1.80
C ASP A 82 1.34 -7.97 -1.39
N SER A 83 0.45 -6.98 -1.50
CA SER A 83 -0.97 -7.13 -1.18
C SER A 83 -1.84 -6.21 -2.05
N SER A 84 -3.07 -6.64 -2.31
CA SER A 84 -4.05 -5.87 -3.08
C SER A 84 -5.39 -5.93 -2.37
N VAL A 85 -6.02 -4.76 -2.18
CA VAL A 85 -7.26 -4.59 -1.42
C VAL A 85 -8.25 -3.80 -2.26
N CYS A 86 -9.49 -4.29 -2.34
CA CYS A 86 -10.62 -3.54 -2.90
C CYS A 86 -11.47 -3.04 -1.74
N LEU A 87 -11.69 -1.73 -1.65
CA LEU A 87 -12.65 -1.10 -0.75
C LEU A 87 -13.92 -0.84 -1.56
N VAL A 88 -15.01 -1.41 -1.08
CA VAL A 88 -16.32 -1.41 -1.70
C VAL A 88 -17.31 -1.17 -0.57
N ASP A 89 -18.16 -0.17 -0.71
CA ASP A 89 -19.16 0.13 0.30
C ASP A 89 -20.34 -0.85 0.12
N VAL A 90 -20.87 -1.32 1.24
CA VAL A 90 -22.09 -2.14 1.28
C VAL A 90 -23.18 -1.30 1.89
N ASP A 91 -23.97 -0.66 1.03
CA ASP A 91 -25.07 0.19 1.47
C ASP A 91 -26.32 -0.64 1.75
N GLU A 92 -26.53 -0.99 3.02
CA GLU A 92 -27.88 -1.07 3.58
C GLU A 92 -28.00 -0.01 4.68
N HIS A 93 -28.43 1.18 4.29
CA HIS A 93 -28.55 2.33 5.18
C HIS A 93 -30.00 2.80 5.29
N ALA A 94 -30.93 1.86 5.47
CA ALA A 94 -32.36 2.13 5.58
C ALA A 94 -32.75 2.97 6.83
N SER A 95 -31.83 3.15 7.78
CA SER A 95 -32.12 3.76 9.09
C SER A 95 -30.98 4.60 9.67
N LEU A 96 -29.99 4.99 8.86
CA LEU A 96 -29.10 6.09 9.26
C LEU A 96 -29.97 7.37 9.35
N PRO A 97 -30.09 8.00 10.53
CA PRO A 97 -31.02 9.11 10.77
C PRO A 97 -30.66 10.37 9.97
#